data_AF-A0A830D527-F1
#
_entry.id   AF-A0A830D527-F1
#
_cell.length_a   1.000
_cell.length_b   1.000
_cell.length_c   1.000
_cell.angle_alpha   90.00
_cell.angle_beta   90.00
_cell.angle_gamma   90.00
#
_symmetry.space_group_name_H-M   'P 1'
#
loop_
_entity.id
_entity.type
_entity.pdbx_description
1 polymer ?
#
loop_
_entity_poly.entity_id
_entity_poly.type
_entity_poly.pdbx_seq_one_letter_code
_entity_poly.pdbx_strand_id
1 'polypeptide(L)' 'MVLIKMRKIAEAFLGSTVKNVVVTVLAYFNDSQCQATKDARVIAGLNYESD' A
#
# COMPACT_ATOMS: atom_id res chain seq x y z
N MET A 1 0.15 8.16 -6.52
CA MET A 1 0.12 9.31 -5.57
C MET A 1 -0.81 9.10 -4.37
N VAL A 2 -1.96 8.44 -4.51
CA VAL A 2 -2.95 8.25 -3.42
C VAL A 2 -2.38 7.50 -2.20
N LEU A 3 -1.67 6.39 -2.40
CA LEU A 3 -1.08 5.60 -1.29
C LEU A 3 -0.09 6.40 -0.44
N ILE A 4 0.68 7.31 -1.06
CA ILE A 4 1.60 8.21 -0.33
C ILE A 4 0.81 9.16 0.57
N LYS A 5 -0.32 9.69 0.08
CA LYS A 5 -1.19 10.57 0.88
C LYS A 5 -1.83 9.81 2.05
N MET A 6 -2.30 8.58 1.80
CA MET A 6 -2.87 7.73 2.85
C MET A 6 -1.83 7.39 3.93
N ARG A 7 -0.59 7.09 3.53
CA ARG A 7 0.53 6.90 4.46
C ARG A 7 0.74 8.14 5.34
N LYS A 8 0.86 9.33 4.75
CA LYS A 8 1.07 10.57 5.51
C LYS A 8 -0.04 10.86 6.53
N ILE A 9 -1.30 10.58 6.16
CA ILE A 9 -2.43 10.75 7.08
C ILE A 9 -2.32 9.76 8.23
N ALA A 10 -2.03 8.48 7.95
CA ALA A 10 -1.84 7.46 8.98
C ALA A 10 -0.65 7.78 9.91
N GLU A 11 0.48 8.22 9.35
CA GLU A 11 1.67 8.62 10.12
C GLU A 11 1.39 9.83 11.02
N ALA A 12 0.65 10.83 10.52
CA ALA A 12 0.24 11.98 11.32
C ALA A 12 -0.74 11.60 12.45
N PHE A 13 -1.63 10.64 12.20
CA PHE A 13 -2.57 10.16 13.21
C PHE A 13 -1.89 9.30 14.28
N LEU A 14 -0.97 8.42 13.88
CA LEU A 14 -0.28 7.48 14.77
C LEU A 14 0.97 8.08 15.43
N GLY A 15 1.48 9.21 14.94
CA GLY A 15 2.74 9.82 15.41
C GLY A 15 3.98 8.95 15.17
N SER A 16 3.90 7.97 14.27
CA SER A 16 4.95 6.98 13.99
C SER A 16 5.00 6.61 12.51
N THR A 17 6.15 6.10 12.06
CA THR A 17 6.36 5.72 10.66
C THR A 17 5.60 4.43 10.32
N VAL A 18 4.80 4.46 9.25
CA VAL A 18 4.04 3.31 8.78
C VAL A 18 4.81 2.60 7.67
N LYS A 19 5.33 1.41 7.97
CA LYS A 19 6.14 0.61 7.04
C LYS A 19 5.38 -0.52 6.35
N ASN A 20 4.47 -1.18 7.05
CA ASN A 20 3.78 -2.38 6.56
C ASN A 20 2.30 -2.09 6.35
N VAL A 21 1.74 -2.52 5.22
CA VAL A 21 0.33 -2.29 4.88
C VAL A 21 -0.28 -3.47 4.14
N VAL A 22 -1.59 -3.65 4.35
CA VAL A 22 -2.44 -4.52 3.55
C VAL A 22 -3.22 -3.65 2.57
N VAL A 23 -3.11 -3.96 1.27
CA VAL A 23 -3.89 -3.31 0.20
C VAL A 23 -4.81 -4.35 -0.40
N THR A 24 -6.11 -4.10 -0.33
CA THR A 24 -7.12 -4.98 -0.92
C THR A 24 -7.19 -4.77 -2.43
N VAL A 25 -7.46 -5.86 -3.15
CA VAL A 25 -7.71 -5.85 -4.61
C VAL A 25 -9.05 -6.49 -4.90
N LEU A 26 -9.58 -6.21 -6.08
CA LEU A 26 -10.86 -6.73 -6.54
C LEU A 26 -10.69 -8.19 -6.99
N ALA A 27 -11.68 -9.04 -6.71
CA ALA A 27 -11.61 -10.47 -7.01
C ALA A 27 -11.46 -10.80 -8.52
N TYR A 28 -11.82 -9.86 -9.39
CA TYR A 28 -11.74 -10.01 -10.85
C TYR A 28 -10.48 -9.39 -11.47
N PHE A 29 -9.55 -8.89 -10.66
CA PHE A 29 -8.27 -8.39 -11.19
C PHE A 29 -7.45 -9.53 -11.77
N ASN A 30 -6.92 -9.31 -12.97
CA ASN A 30 -5.94 -10.20 -13.56
C ASN A 30 -4.55 -9.98 -12.92
N ASP A 31 -3.60 -10.85 -13.27
CA ASP A 31 -2.25 -10.83 -12.69
C ASP A 31 -1.55 -9.48 -12.90
N SER A 32 -1.72 -8.85 -14.07
CA SER A 32 -1.09 -7.56 -14.37
C SER A 32 -1.65 -6.42 -13.51
N GLN A 33 -2.95 -6.42 -13.22
CA GLN A 33 -3.59 -5.43 -12.36
C GLN A 33 -3.22 -5.65 -10.89
N CYS A 34 -3.13 -6.92 -10.46
CA CYS A 34 -2.60 -7.29 -9.16
C CYS A 34 -1.14 -6.85 -9.00
N GLN A 35 -0.30 -7.06 -10.02
CA GLN A 35 1.09 -6.63 -10.00
C GLN A 35 1.23 -5.11 -9.97
N ALA A 36 0.46 -4.38 -10.79
CA ALA A 36 0.43 -2.92 -10.77
C ALA A 36 0.05 -2.37 -9.38
N THR A 37 -0.83 -3.07 -8.65
CA THR A 37 -1.19 -2.70 -7.28
C THR A 37 -0.03 -2.94 -6.30
N LYS A 38 0.71 -4.05 -6.45
CA LYS A 38 1.93 -4.32 -5.67
C LYS A 38 3.02 -3.28 -5.95
N ASP A 39 3.21 -2.91 -7.21
CA ASP A 39 4.20 -1.91 -7.62
C ASP A 39 3.85 -0.52 -7.07
N ALA A 40 2.56 -0.14 -7.13
CA ALA A 40 2.09 1.11 -6.56
C ALA A 40 2.36 1.21 -5.04
N ARG A 41 2.30 0.07 -4.34
CA ARG A 41 2.67 -0.02 -2.92
C ARG A 41 4.17 0.19 -2.72
N VAL A 42 5.03 -0.43 -3.53
CA VAL A 42 6.49 -0.25 -3.47
C VAL A 42 6.87 1.20 -3.75
N ILE A 43 6.26 1.83 -4.76
CA ILE A 43 6.45 3.26 -5.08
C ILE A 43 6.05 4.15 -3.91
N ALA A 44 5.05 3.74 -3.12
CA ALA A 44 4.65 4.45 -1.92
C ALA A 44 5.58 4.22 -0.70
N GLY A 45 6.65 3.44 -0.84
CA GLY A 45 7.59 3.10 0.23
C GLY A 45 6.97 2.24 1.32
N LEU A 46 6.01 1.38 0.96
CA LEU A 46 5.28 0.51 1.86
C LEU A 46 5.64 -0.95 1.56
N ASN A 47 5.98 -1.71 2.59
CA ASN A 47 6.34 -3.13 2.50
C ASN A 47 5.09 -4.02 2.62
N TYR A 48 5.23 -5.24 2.10
CA TYR A 48 4.33 -6.35 2.43
C TYR A 48 4.86 -7.04 3.68
N GLU A 49 3.99 -7.28 4.63
CA GLU A 49 4.17 -8.41 5.54
C GLU A 49 2.94 -9.29 5.36
N SER A 50 3.20 -10.57 5.20
CA SER A 50 2.24 -11.58 4.79
C SER A 50 2.63 -12.83 5.52
N ASP A 51 2.37 -12.81 6.83
CA ASP A 51 2.01 -14.02 7.54
C ASP A 51 0.51 -14.26 7.35
#